data_AF-A0A7S2GB39-F1
#
_entry.id   AF-A0A7S2GB39-F1
#
_cell.length_a   1.000
_cell.length_b   1.000
_cell.length_c   1.000
_cell.angle_alpha   90.00
_cell.angle_beta   90.00
_cell.angle_gamma   90.00
#
_symmetry.space_group_name_H-M   'P 1'
#
loop_
_entity.id
_entity.type
_entity.pdbx_description
1 polymer ?
#
loop_
_entity_poly.entity_id
_entity_poly.type
_entity_poly.pdbx_seq_one_letter_code
_entity_poly.pdbx_strand_id
1 'polypeptide(L)'
;LKSKVSGDVKVFQNCPELEEIGLWHTDVTGDISTFKYTSKLRKLSLMKTYVHGDVGTFKELLQLRMLAIQSSNEIVGDISAFEQHENLEKLGIFRCNIEGNIKIF
;
A
#
# COMPACT_ATOMS: atom_id res chain seq x y z
N LEU A 1 20.90 0.69 2.42
CA LEU A 1 21.26 1.92 1.69
C LEU A 1 19.95 2.62 1.31
N LYS A 2 19.85 3.94 1.51
CA LYS A 2 18.66 4.73 1.14
C LYS A 2 18.81 5.24 -0.30
N SER A 3 17.77 5.13 -1.11
CA SER A 3 17.74 5.68 -2.47
C SER A 3 17.48 7.19 -2.45
N LYS A 4 17.91 7.91 -3.50
CA LYS A 4 17.59 9.34 -3.73
C LYS A 4 16.33 9.54 -4.59
N VAL A 5 15.63 8.46 -4.93
CA VAL A 5 14.35 8.55 -5.64
C VAL A 5 13.34 9.27 -4.75
N SER A 6 12.68 10.27 -5.30
CA SER A 6 11.66 11.10 -4.66
C SER A 6 10.54 11.40 -5.65
N GLY A 7 9.42 11.92 -5.15
CA GLY A 7 8.26 12.26 -5.97
C GLY A 7 6.94 11.89 -5.29
N ASP A 8 5.84 12.17 -5.97
CA ASP A 8 4.49 11.86 -5.49
C ASP A 8 3.96 10.59 -6.18
N VAL A 9 3.38 9.66 -5.41
CA VAL A 9 2.74 8.44 -5.93
C VAL A 9 1.58 8.72 -6.89
N LYS A 10 1.05 9.94 -6.96
CA LYS A 10 0.02 10.38 -7.92
C LYS A 10 0.40 10.11 -9.38
N VAL A 11 1.69 9.99 -9.70
CA VAL A 11 2.13 9.62 -11.05
C VAL A 11 1.58 8.26 -11.52
N PHE A 12 1.30 7.34 -10.59
CA PHE A 12 0.77 6.00 -10.92
C PHE A 12 -0.70 6.00 -11.36
N GLN A 13 -1.44 7.11 -11.20
CA GLN A 13 -2.81 7.22 -11.72
C GLN A 13 -2.88 6.98 -13.24
N ASN A 14 -1.79 7.28 -13.95
CA ASN A 14 -1.68 7.13 -15.40
C ASN A 14 -1.02 5.80 -15.81
N CYS A 15 -0.85 4.86 -14.89
CA CYS A 15 -0.17 3.57 -15.13
C CYS A 15 -1.05 2.38 -14.73
N PRO A 16 -2.27 2.23 -15.29
CA PRO A 16 -3.26 1.24 -14.84
C PRO A 16 -2.83 -0.23 -15.00
N GLU A 17 -1.82 -0.46 -15.85
CA GLU A 17 -1.29 -1.78 -16.19
C GLU A 17 -0.16 -2.25 -15.25
N LEU A 18 0.24 -1.45 -14.25
CA LEU A 18 1.28 -1.86 -13.30
C LEU A 18 0.83 -3.03 -12.42
N GLU A 19 1.66 -4.08 -12.40
CA GLU A 19 1.45 -5.26 -11.55
C GLU A 19 2.32 -5.26 -10.30
N GLU A 20 3.50 -4.64 -10.34
CA GLU A 20 4.45 -4.65 -9.23
C GLU A 20 5.07 -3.27 -9.02
N ILE A 21 5.02 -2.76 -7.79
CA ILE A 21 5.64 -1.49 -7.38
C ILE A 21 6.48 -1.72 -6.12
N GLY A 22 7.77 -1.42 -6.21
CA GLY A 22 8.71 -1.48 -5.09
C GLY A 22 9.41 -0.14 -4.89
N LEU A 23 9.04 0.60 -3.85
CA LEU A 23 9.57 1.94 -3.53
C LEU A 23 10.22 1.99 -2.15
N TRP A 24 10.61 0.83 -1.62
CA TRP A 24 11.21 0.72 -0.31
C TRP A 24 12.45 1.61 -0.15
N HIS A 25 12.56 2.32 0.98
CA HIS A 25 13.72 3.17 1.32
C HIS A 25 13.95 4.33 0.32
N THR A 26 12.88 5.05 -0.04
CA THR A 26 12.89 6.22 -0.94
C THR A 26 12.28 7.45 -0.26
N ASP A 27 12.47 8.62 -0.85
CA ASP A 27 11.85 9.90 -0.46
C ASP A 27 10.51 10.14 -1.17
N VAL A 28 9.82 9.06 -1.56
CA VAL A 28 8.50 9.14 -2.18
C VAL A 28 7.45 9.53 -1.14
N THR A 29 6.53 10.39 -1.56
CA THR A 29 5.45 10.99 -0.78
C THR A 29 4.10 10.76 -1.46
N GLY A 30 3.02 11.22 -0.83
CA GLY A 30 1.70 11.30 -1.45
C GLY A 30 0.69 10.31 -0.86
N ASP A 31 -0.55 10.43 -1.32
CA ASP A 31 -1.69 9.67 -0.82
C ASP A 31 -1.79 8.30 -1.51
N ILE A 32 -1.86 7.23 -0.71
CA ILE A 32 -2.02 5.86 -1.21
C ILE A 32 -3.32 5.64 -1.97
N SER A 33 -4.34 6.52 -1.83
CA SER A 33 -5.59 6.48 -2.61
C SER A 33 -5.37 6.47 -4.13
N THR A 34 -4.17 6.86 -4.59
CA THR A 34 -3.72 6.72 -5.97
C THR A 34 -3.76 5.28 -6.50
N PHE A 35 -3.54 4.27 -5.65
CA PHE A 35 -3.41 2.88 -6.11
C PHE A 35 -4.74 2.25 -6.53
N LYS A 36 -5.87 2.91 -6.29
CA LYS A 36 -7.18 2.51 -6.84
C LYS A 36 -7.21 2.51 -8.37
N TYR A 37 -6.31 3.26 -9.02
CA TYR A 37 -6.19 3.32 -10.48
C TYR A 37 -5.30 2.23 -11.07
N THR A 38 -4.62 1.44 -10.22
CA THR A 38 -3.71 0.36 -10.63
C THR A 38 -4.29 -0.99 -10.20
N SER A 39 -5.46 -1.34 -10.77
CA SER A 39 -6.25 -2.52 -10.38
C SER A 39 -5.56 -3.87 -10.65
N LYS A 40 -4.51 -3.87 -11.48
CA LYS A 40 -3.69 -5.06 -11.76
C LYS A 40 -2.57 -5.29 -10.76
N LEU A 41 -2.41 -4.43 -9.74
CA LEU A 41 -1.37 -4.59 -8.73
C LEU A 41 -1.49 -5.93 -8.00
N ARG A 42 -0.38 -6.65 -8.00
CA ARG A 42 -0.17 -7.92 -7.29
C ARG A 42 0.82 -7.77 -6.15
N LYS A 43 1.81 -6.88 -6.30
CA LYS A 43 2.82 -6.62 -5.26
C LYS A 43 3.03 -5.13 -5.07
N LEU A 44 2.91 -4.68 -3.82
CA LEU A 44 3.16 -3.30 -3.44
C LEU A 44 4.04 -3.24 -2.19
N SER A 45 5.18 -2.57 -2.30
CA SER A 45 6.06 -2.27 -1.18
C SER A 45 6.34 -0.78 -1.09
N LEU A 46 5.85 -0.17 0.00
CA LEU A 46 6.02 1.25 0.33
C LEU A 46 6.78 1.43 1.66
N MET A 47 7.55 0.42 2.06
CA MET A 47 8.26 0.47 3.34
C MET A 47 9.27 1.61 3.39
N LYS A 48 9.26 2.39 4.49
CA LYS A 48 10.22 3.50 4.69
C LYS A 48 10.12 4.54 3.55
N THR A 49 8.89 4.94 3.26
CA THR A 49 8.53 6.08 2.43
C THR A 49 7.75 7.09 3.28
N TYR A 50 7.35 8.20 2.69
CA TYR A 50 6.57 9.28 3.34
C TYR A 50 5.15 9.34 2.78
N VAL A 51 4.58 8.17 2.50
CA VAL A 51 3.18 8.04 2.05
C VAL A 51 2.22 8.06 3.23
N HIS A 52 1.03 8.60 2.97
CA HIS A 52 -0.07 8.72 3.92
C HIS A 52 -1.38 8.27 3.29
N GLY A 53 -2.45 8.18 4.07
CA GLY A 53 -3.79 7.86 3.61
C GLY A 53 -4.41 6.65 4.31
N ASP A 54 -5.51 6.15 3.76
CA ASP A 54 -6.37 5.14 4.39
C ASP A 54 -6.27 3.79 3.67
N VAL A 55 -6.07 2.70 4.43
CA VAL A 55 -5.95 1.33 3.88
C VAL A 55 -7.23 0.79 3.24
N GLY A 56 -8.37 1.43 3.46
CA GLY A 56 -9.61 1.19 2.73
C GLY A 56 -9.45 1.31 1.22
N THR A 57 -8.43 2.04 0.75
CA THR A 57 -8.03 2.06 -0.67
C THR A 57 -7.77 0.65 -1.24
N PHE A 58 -7.25 -0.27 -0.44
CA PHE A 58 -6.87 -1.59 -0.91
C PHE A 58 -8.05 -2.54 -1.05
N LYS A 59 -9.24 -2.22 -0.54
CA LYS A 59 -10.44 -3.09 -0.57
C LYS A 59 -10.74 -3.67 -1.96
N GLU A 60 -10.56 -2.87 -3.01
CA GLU A 60 -10.87 -3.25 -4.39
C GLU A 60 -9.66 -3.84 -5.14
N LEU A 61 -8.46 -3.87 -4.55
CA LEU A 61 -7.25 -4.43 -5.17
C LEU A 61 -7.13 -5.94 -4.91
N LEU A 62 -8.18 -6.68 -5.29
CA LEU A 62 -8.32 -8.12 -5.02
C LEU A 62 -7.26 -9.02 -5.68
N GLN A 63 -6.43 -8.45 -6.56
CA GLN A 63 -5.28 -9.12 -7.17
C GLN A 63 -4.01 -9.06 -6.30
N LEU A 64 -4.01 -8.27 -5.22
CA LEU A 64 -2.88 -8.17 -4.30
C LEU A 64 -2.56 -9.52 -3.66
N ARG A 65 -1.30 -9.92 -3.83
CA ARG A 65 -0.69 -11.09 -3.19
C ARG A 65 0.31 -10.70 -2.12
N MET A 66 0.94 -9.53 -2.28
CA MET A 66 1.92 -9.02 -1.33
C MET A 66 1.72 -7.53 -1.09
N LEU A 67 1.49 -7.17 0.17
CA LEU A 67 1.49 -5.78 0.61
C LEU A 67 2.49 -5.63 1.76
N ALA A 68 3.43 -4.71 1.60
CA ALA A 68 4.34 -4.29 2.65
C ALA A 68 4.31 -2.77 2.78
N ILE A 69 3.72 -2.27 3.87
CA ILE A 69 3.62 -0.84 4.14
C ILE A 69 4.23 -0.52 5.50
N GLN A 70 5.05 0.53 5.51
CA GLN A 70 5.58 1.11 6.72
C GLN A 70 5.53 2.63 6.58
N SER A 71 4.68 3.28 7.36
CA SER A 71 4.59 4.74 7.46
C SER A 71 4.90 5.19 8.88
N SER A 72 5.08 6.48 9.12
CA SER A 72 5.27 7.07 10.46
C SER A 72 3.92 7.41 11.09
N ASN A 73 3.02 6.43 11.22
CA ASN A 73 1.61 6.58 11.66
C ASN A 73 0.70 7.40 10.73
N GLU A 74 1.15 7.80 9.53
CA GLU A 74 0.32 8.56 8.58
C GLU A 74 -0.57 7.66 7.69
N ILE A 75 -0.42 6.35 7.83
CA ILE A 75 -1.32 5.35 7.25
C ILE A 75 -2.30 4.90 8.32
N VAL A 76 -3.58 5.09 8.05
CA VAL A 76 -4.70 4.87 8.97
C VAL A 76 -5.72 3.88 8.37
N GLY A 77 -6.78 3.60 9.13
CA GLY A 77 -7.94 2.83 8.69
C GLY A 77 -8.12 1.55 9.51
N ASP A 78 -8.95 0.64 9.01
CA ASP A 78 -9.29 -0.61 9.70
C ASP A 78 -8.80 -1.84 8.91
N ILE A 79 -8.28 -2.84 9.62
CA ILE A 79 -7.75 -4.08 9.05
C ILE A 79 -8.79 -4.89 8.25
N SER A 80 -10.09 -4.67 8.47
CA SER A 80 -11.19 -5.21 7.67
C SER A 80 -11.12 -4.81 6.18
N ALA A 81 -10.31 -3.81 5.82
CA ALA A 81 -10.00 -3.53 4.42
C ALA A 81 -9.43 -4.74 3.66
N PHE A 82 -8.87 -5.73 4.37
CA PHE A 82 -8.28 -6.92 3.78
C PHE A 82 -9.17 -8.17 3.81
N GLU A 83 -10.41 -8.08 4.34
CA GLU A 83 -11.31 -9.24 4.54
C GLU A 83 -11.60 -10.03 3.24
N GLN A 84 -11.68 -9.34 2.10
CA GLN A 84 -11.98 -9.95 0.79
C GLN A 84 -10.72 -10.43 0.03
N HIS A 85 -9.52 -10.31 0.61
CA HIS A 85 -8.26 -10.62 -0.07
C HIS A 85 -7.87 -12.10 0.03
N GLU A 86 -8.64 -12.97 -0.61
CA GLU A 86 -8.43 -14.44 -0.57
C GLU A 86 -7.07 -14.89 -1.14
N ASN A 87 -6.43 -14.06 -1.98
CA ASN A 87 -5.15 -14.36 -2.62
C ASN A 87 -3.93 -13.75 -1.90
N LEU A 88 -4.12 -13.14 -0.73
CA LEU A 88 -3.03 -12.47 -0.01
C LEU A 88 -2.06 -13.50 0.58
N GLU A 89 -0.84 -13.54 0.06
CA GLU A 89 0.21 -14.46 0.50
C GLU A 89 1.07 -13.83 1.60
N LYS A 90 1.24 -12.51 1.58
CA LYS A 90 2.11 -11.77 2.50
C LYS A 90 1.54 -10.39 2.84
N LEU A 91 1.32 -10.16 4.13
CA LEU A 91 0.92 -8.86 4.68
C LEU A 91 1.95 -8.39 5.70
N GLY A 92 2.58 -7.26 5.42
CA GLY A 92 3.46 -6.56 6.35
C GLY A 92 2.95 -5.15 6.61
N ILE A 93 2.46 -4.92 7.83
CA ILE A 93 2.01 -3.60 8.30
C ILE A 93 2.89 -3.21 9.48
N PHE A 94 3.67 -2.14 9.32
CA PHE A 94 4.65 -1.73 10.34
C PHE A 94 4.49 -0.24 10.65
N ARG A 95 4.35 0.09 11.94
CA ARG A 95 4.27 1.50 12.39
C ARG A 95 3.13 2.31 11.74
N CYS A 96 2.04 1.65 11.37
CA CYS A 96 0.82 2.31 10.91
C CYS A 96 -0.17 2.48 12.07
N ASN A 97 -1.12 3.40 11.94
CA ASN A 97 -2.22 3.57 12.88
C ASN A 97 -3.49 2.87 12.33
N ILE A 98 -3.37 1.57 12.07
CA ILE A 98 -4.47 0.73 11.59
C ILE A 98 -5.07 -0.01 12.78
N GLU A 99 -6.38 0.09 12.92
CA GLU A 99 -7.15 -0.55 13.98
C GLU A 99 -7.90 -1.80 13.48
N GLY A 100 -8.72 -2.38 14.36
CA GLY A 100 -9.59 -3.52 14.04
C GLY A 100 -9.05 -4.86 14.53
N ASN A 101 -9.67 -5.95 14.05
CA ASN A 101 -9.45 -7.29 14.55
C ASN A 101 -8.85 -8.22 13.48
N ILE A 102 -7.77 -8.92 13.80
CA ILE A 102 -7.10 -9.83 12.87
C ILE A 102 -7.92 -11.08 12.50
N LYS A 103 -9.06 -11.32 13.16
CA LYS A 103 -10.01 -12.41 12.84
C LYS A 103 -10.64 -12.34 11.43
N ILE A 104 -10.33 -11.28 10.67
CA ILE A 104 -10.78 -11.12 9.28
C ILE A 104 -9.99 -12.00 8.29
N PHE A 105 -8.88 -12.61 8.72
CA PHE A 105 -8.12 -13.62 7.98
C PHE A 105 -8.45 -15.02 8.50
#